data_AF-A0A8F5V670-F1
#
_entry.id   AF-A0A8F5V670-F1
#
_cell.length_a   1.000
_cell.length_b   1.000
_cell.length_c   1.000
_cell.angle_alpha   90.00
_cell.angle_beta   90.00
_cell.angle_gamma   90.00
#
_symmetry.space_group_name_H-M   'P 1'
#
loop_
_entity.id
_entity.type
_entity.pdbx_description
1 polymer ?
#
loop_
_entity_poly.entity_id
_entity_poly.type
_entity_poly.pdbx_seq_one_letter_code
_entity_poly.pdbx_strand_id
1 'polypeptide(L)'
;MIIFILVAEIAAWVAFTFGFSFIGTQFNSAKRLKKQLWNGRIDKLGKAPFSLFMRAYDKKSYIQSFLMVLICNAPGHVVMFLLGYIKIGLVMILIQPFLQGAVVGMGDDKTRLWGVTTSMFEVTGFIISICLGSWGALNLWWISALFLILNALIEAGGVLIGVRGVPGAQAVKNKEYIE
;
A
#
# COMPACT_ATOMS: atom_id res chain seq x y z
N MET A 1 23.78 -6.32 -5.35
CA MET A 1 22.70 -5.68 -4.56
C MET A 1 21.94 -4.65 -5.39
N ILE A 2 22.56 -3.57 -5.89
CA ILE A 2 21.85 -2.53 -6.68
C ILE A 2 21.11 -3.12 -7.89
N ILE A 3 21.78 -3.93 -8.72
CA ILE A 3 21.14 -4.58 -9.87
C ILE A 3 19.94 -5.43 -9.45
N PHE A 4 20.07 -6.16 -8.34
CA PHE A 4 18.97 -6.98 -7.84
C PHE A 4 17.78 -6.12 -7.38
N ILE A 5 18.03 -5.04 -6.65
CA ILE A 5 16.99 -4.08 -6.26
C ILE A 5 16.29 -3.54 -7.50
N LEU A 6 17.03 -3.12 -8.52
CA LEU A 6 16.44 -2.61 -9.78
C LEU A 6 15.56 -3.65 -10.47
N VAL A 7 16.01 -4.91 -10.55
CA VAL A 7 15.21 -6.00 -11.14
C VAL A 7 13.97 -6.29 -10.30
N ALA A 8 14.09 -6.30 -8.97
CA ALA A 8 12.99 -6.50 -8.05
C ALA A 8 11.95 -5.38 -8.16
N GLU A 9 12.39 -4.13 -8.28
CA GLU A 9 11.52 -2.97 -8.51
C GLU A 9 10.77 -3.11 -9.83
N ILE A 10 11.46 -3.42 -10.94
CA ILE A 10 10.81 -3.62 -12.23
C ILE A 10 9.75 -4.73 -12.14
N ALA A 11 10.07 -5.86 -11.53
CA ALA A 11 9.13 -6.96 -11.33
C ALA A 11 7.93 -6.56 -10.47
N ALA A 12 8.17 -5.82 -9.39
CA ALA A 12 7.13 -5.28 -8.51
C ALA A 12 6.19 -4.33 -9.26
N TRP A 13 6.72 -3.42 -10.08
CA TRP A 13 5.91 -2.50 -10.88
C TRP A 13 5.12 -3.20 -11.98
N VAL A 14 5.69 -4.22 -12.64
CA VAL A 14 4.95 -5.07 -13.57
C VAL A 14 3.78 -5.77 -12.86
N ALA A 15 4.02 -6.34 -11.67
CA ALA A 15 2.99 -6.98 -10.87
C ALA A 15 1.92 -5.99 -10.41
N PHE A 16 2.32 -4.78 -9.98
CA PHE A 16 1.42 -3.69 -9.61
C PHE A 16 0.51 -3.30 -10.77
N THR A 17 1.09 -3.02 -11.95
CA THR A 17 0.32 -2.65 -13.15
C THR A 17 -0.62 -3.76 -13.58
N PHE A 18 -0.19 -5.02 -13.45
CA PHE A 18 -1.07 -6.16 -13.72
C PHE A 18 -2.24 -6.21 -12.74
N GLY A 19 -2.02 -6.05 -11.44
CA GLY A 19 -3.09 -5.99 -10.43
C GLY A 19 -4.05 -4.82 -10.66
N PHE A 20 -3.51 -3.63 -10.92
CA PHE A 20 -4.26 -2.41 -11.23
C PHE A 20 -5.18 -2.58 -12.43
N SER A 21 -4.69 -3.20 -13.50
CA SER A 21 -5.46 -3.41 -14.73
C SER A 21 -6.44 -4.58 -14.58
N PHE A 22 -6.01 -5.66 -13.94
CA PHE A 22 -6.78 -6.89 -13.78
C PHE A 22 -8.10 -6.66 -13.03
N ILE A 23 -8.09 -5.83 -11.98
CA ILE A 23 -9.26 -5.59 -11.15
C ILE A 23 -10.42 -4.89 -11.89
N GLY A 24 -10.12 -4.21 -13.00
CA GLY A 24 -11.10 -3.56 -13.87
C GLY A 24 -11.72 -4.47 -14.93
N THR A 25 -11.22 -5.70 -15.08
CA THR A 25 -11.70 -6.64 -16.10
C THR A 25 -13.01 -7.33 -15.71
N GLN A 26 -13.69 -7.92 -16.69
CA GLN A 26 -14.94 -8.67 -16.49
C GLN A 26 -14.72 -10.15 -16.12
N PHE A 27 -13.48 -10.58 -15.93
CA PHE A 27 -13.17 -11.97 -15.60
C PHE A 27 -13.74 -12.37 -14.24
N ASN A 28 -14.23 -13.61 -14.12
CA ASN A 28 -14.78 -14.14 -12.87
C ASN A 28 -13.77 -14.08 -11.72
N SER A 29 -12.49 -14.36 -12.00
CA SER A 29 -11.42 -14.26 -11.00
C SER A 29 -11.20 -12.82 -10.52
N ALA A 30 -11.26 -11.84 -11.41
CA ALA A 30 -11.16 -10.42 -11.05
C ALA A 30 -12.35 -9.97 -10.20
N LYS A 31 -13.58 -10.38 -10.58
CA LYS A 31 -14.80 -10.09 -9.79
C LYS A 31 -14.72 -10.69 -8.38
N ARG A 32 -14.25 -11.94 -8.25
CA ARG A 32 -14.05 -12.60 -6.95
C ARG A 32 -12.99 -11.89 -6.12
N LEU A 33 -11.85 -11.56 -6.71
CA LEU A 33 -10.77 -10.83 -6.01
C LEU A 33 -11.24 -9.45 -5.55
N LYS A 34 -11.94 -8.71 -6.42
CA LYS A 34 -12.54 -7.40 -6.10
C LYS A 34 -13.46 -7.50 -4.89
N LYS A 35 -14.37 -8.47 -4.88
CA LYS A 35 -15.28 -8.73 -3.75
C LYS A 35 -14.51 -9.00 -2.46
N GLN A 36 -13.52 -9.89 -2.50
CA GLN A 36 -12.72 -10.24 -1.33
C GLN A 36 -11.94 -9.03 -0.77
N LEU A 37 -11.25 -8.30 -1.63
CA LEU A 37 -10.47 -7.13 -1.23
C LEU A 37 -11.36 -6.00 -0.70
N TRP A 38 -12.50 -5.75 -1.35
CA TRP A 38 -13.43 -4.71 -0.95
C TRP A 38 -14.09 -5.01 0.40
N ASN A 39 -14.70 -6.19 0.54
CA ASN A 39 -15.39 -6.58 1.77
C ASN A 39 -14.39 -6.69 2.94
N GLY A 40 -13.24 -7.33 2.71
CA GLY A 40 -12.19 -7.44 3.73
C GLY A 40 -11.61 -6.09 4.15
N ARG A 41 -11.59 -5.10 3.24
CA ARG A 41 -11.21 -3.73 3.58
C ARG A 41 -12.28 -3.06 4.44
N ILE A 42 -13.56 -3.21 4.12
CA ILE A 42 -14.64 -2.68 4.96
C ILE A 42 -14.52 -3.21 6.40
N ASP A 43 -14.31 -4.52 6.55
CA ASP A 43 -14.15 -5.17 7.85
C ASP A 43 -12.95 -4.66 8.65
N LYS A 44 -11.83 -4.37 7.97
CA LYS A 44 -10.59 -3.90 8.59
C LYS A 44 -10.61 -2.42 8.92
N LEU A 45 -11.16 -1.57 8.05
CA LEU A 45 -11.23 -0.12 8.25
C LEU A 45 -12.14 0.26 9.43
N GLY A 46 -13.11 -0.60 9.76
CA GLY A 46 -13.92 -0.44 10.97
C GLY A 46 -13.16 -0.71 12.28
N LYS A 47 -11.96 -1.30 12.25
CA LYS A 47 -11.20 -1.72 13.42
C LYS A 47 -9.93 -0.89 13.60
N ALA A 48 -9.42 -0.81 14.83
CA ALA A 48 -8.14 -0.16 15.10
C ALA A 48 -6.98 -0.97 14.47
N PRO A 49 -5.89 -0.32 13.99
CA PRO A 49 -5.63 1.12 14.03
C PRO A 49 -6.29 1.91 12.89
N PHE A 50 -6.86 1.26 11.88
CA PHE A 50 -7.39 1.92 10.69
C PHE A 50 -8.60 2.83 10.97
N SER A 51 -9.44 2.49 11.94
CA SER A 51 -10.55 3.36 12.35
C SER A 51 -10.06 4.70 12.94
N LEU A 52 -8.89 4.72 13.57
CA LEU A 52 -8.24 5.95 14.05
C LEU A 52 -7.67 6.75 12.88
N PHE A 53 -7.06 6.07 11.91
CA PHE A 53 -6.56 6.67 10.66
C PHE A 53 -7.70 7.39 9.91
N MET A 54 -8.86 6.74 9.78
CA MET A 54 -10.04 7.32 9.16
C MET A 54 -10.51 8.60 9.86
N ARG A 55 -10.52 8.61 11.20
CA ARG A 55 -10.89 9.80 11.98
C ARG A 55 -9.89 10.95 11.80
N ALA A 56 -8.59 10.66 11.70
CA ALA A 56 -7.57 11.67 11.44
C ALA A 56 -7.74 12.31 10.05
N TYR A 57 -8.02 11.49 9.04
CA TYR A 57 -8.33 11.94 7.68
C TYR A 57 -9.60 12.79 7.62
N ASP A 58 -10.67 12.39 8.30
CA ASP A 58 -11.93 13.15 8.37
C ASP A 58 -11.73 14.53 9.03
N LYS A 59 -10.83 14.64 10.03
CA LYS A 59 -10.45 15.92 10.66
C LYS A 59 -9.63 16.84 9.76
N LYS A 60 -9.23 16.35 8.59
CA LYS A 60 -8.37 17.05 7.63
C LYS A 60 -7.04 17.56 8.22
N SER A 61 -6.51 16.88 9.24
CA SER A 61 -5.26 17.28 9.89
C SER A 61 -4.07 16.60 9.22
N TYR A 62 -3.25 17.37 8.49
CA TYR A 62 -2.04 16.87 7.82
C TYR A 62 -1.11 16.12 8.79
N ILE A 63 -0.79 16.74 9.94
CA ILE A 63 0.14 16.17 10.92
C ILE A 63 -0.38 14.83 11.48
N GLN A 64 -1.68 14.75 11.79
CA GLN A 64 -2.26 13.51 12.29
C GLN A 64 -2.24 12.41 11.23
N SER A 65 -2.57 12.72 9.98
CA SER A 65 -2.48 11.76 8.88
C SER A 65 -1.04 11.31 8.64
N PHE A 66 -0.08 12.23 8.64
CA PHE A 66 1.35 11.92 8.50
C PHE A 66 1.82 10.91 9.56
N LEU A 67 1.56 11.19 10.84
CA LEU A 67 1.94 10.29 11.94
C LEU A 67 1.24 8.94 11.83
N MET A 68 -0.03 8.93 11.43
CA MET A 68 -0.78 7.69 11.27
C MET A 68 -0.26 6.83 10.12
N VAL A 69 0.15 7.42 8.99
CA VAL A 69 0.80 6.68 7.90
C VAL A 69 2.11 6.04 8.38
N LEU A 70 2.94 6.78 9.12
CA LEU A 70 4.17 6.24 9.70
C LEU A 70 3.88 5.03 10.60
N ILE A 71 2.92 5.16 11.52
CA ILE A 71 2.55 4.10 12.47
C ILE A 71 1.99 2.87 11.74
N CYS A 72 1.14 3.06 10.72
CA CYS A 72 0.54 1.97 9.98
C CYS A 72 1.54 1.24 9.07
N ASN A 73 2.50 1.97 8.47
CA ASN A 73 3.39 1.40 7.47
C ASN A 73 4.74 0.93 8.03
N ALA A 74 5.20 1.48 9.17
CA ALA A 74 6.46 1.04 9.81
C ALA A 74 6.50 -0.48 10.09
N PRO A 75 5.46 -1.12 10.65
CA PRO A 75 5.44 -2.58 10.81
C PRO A 75 5.59 -3.32 9.49
N GLY A 76 5.01 -2.78 8.40
CA GLY A 76 5.14 -3.33 7.05
C GLY A 76 6.60 -3.41 6.62
N HIS A 77 7.37 -2.32 6.73
CA HIS A 77 8.79 -2.30 6.37
C HIS A 77 9.61 -3.30 7.20
N VAL A 78 9.35 -3.38 8.52
CA VAL A 78 10.04 -4.32 9.40
C VAL A 78 9.74 -5.76 8.99
N VAL A 79 8.47 -6.10 8.78
CA VAL A 79 8.07 -7.43 8.34
C VAL A 79 8.68 -7.78 6.98
N MET A 80 8.67 -6.84 6.03
CA MET A 80 9.23 -7.04 4.69
C MET A 80 10.73 -7.33 4.73
N PHE A 81 11.49 -6.64 5.58
CA PHE A 81 12.88 -6.98 5.80
C PHE A 81 13.06 -8.37 6.41
N LEU A 82 12.30 -8.71 7.45
CA LEU A 82 12.38 -10.03 8.08
C LEU A 82 12.03 -11.16 7.09
N LEU A 83 11.02 -10.95 6.24
CA LEU A 83 10.66 -11.87 5.17
C LEU A 83 11.78 -11.99 4.13
N GLY A 84 12.43 -10.87 3.80
CA GLY A 84 13.62 -10.85 2.96
C GLY A 84 14.75 -11.70 3.55
N TYR A 85 15.01 -11.58 4.85
CA TYR A 85 16.05 -12.33 5.56
C TYR A 85 15.86 -13.85 5.47
N ILE A 86 14.61 -14.32 5.59
CA ILE A 86 14.26 -15.75 5.41
C ILE A 86 13.97 -16.14 3.95
N LYS A 87 14.25 -15.25 2.98
CA LYS A 87 14.08 -15.44 1.53
C LYS A 87 12.64 -15.69 1.02
N ILE A 88 11.65 -15.76 1.91
CA ILE A 88 10.22 -15.74 1.55
C ILE A 88 9.85 -14.41 0.87
N GLY A 89 10.55 -13.34 1.22
CA GLY A 89 10.36 -12.01 0.65
C GLY A 89 10.44 -11.98 -0.88
N LEU A 90 11.17 -12.90 -1.52
CA LEU A 90 11.24 -12.98 -2.98
C LEU A 90 9.87 -13.20 -3.65
N VAL A 91 9.00 -13.99 -3.00
CA VAL A 91 7.63 -14.20 -3.48
C VAL A 91 6.76 -12.96 -3.20
N MET A 92 7.02 -12.29 -2.08
CA MET A 92 6.30 -11.08 -1.67
C MET A 92 6.53 -9.89 -2.60
N ILE A 93 7.68 -9.83 -3.30
CA ILE A 93 7.97 -8.86 -4.36
C ILE A 93 6.90 -8.88 -5.47
N LEU A 94 6.24 -10.01 -5.71
CA LEU A 94 5.18 -10.11 -6.72
C LEU A 94 3.79 -9.98 -6.11
N ILE A 95 3.53 -10.68 -5.00
CA ILE A 95 2.20 -10.76 -4.40
C ILE A 95 1.77 -9.39 -3.84
N GLN A 96 2.63 -8.74 -3.06
CA GLN A 96 2.24 -7.50 -2.38
C GLN A 96 1.97 -6.37 -3.37
N PRO A 97 2.84 -6.10 -4.37
CA PRO A 97 2.57 -5.03 -5.35
C PRO A 97 1.35 -5.33 -6.21
N PHE A 98 1.12 -6.60 -6.59
CA PHE A 98 -0.10 -6.99 -7.30
C PHE A 98 -1.37 -6.66 -6.51
N LEU A 99 -1.43 -7.06 -5.22
CA LEU A 99 -2.59 -6.76 -4.38
C LEU A 99 -2.76 -5.25 -4.15
N GLN A 100 -1.65 -4.52 -3.96
CA GLN A 100 -1.69 -3.06 -3.83
C GLN A 100 -2.21 -2.39 -5.10
N GLY A 101 -1.72 -2.79 -6.27
CA GLY A 101 -2.20 -2.33 -7.56
C GLY A 101 -3.70 -2.60 -7.75
N ALA A 102 -4.17 -3.81 -7.42
CA ALA A 102 -5.59 -4.15 -7.47
C ALA A 102 -6.43 -3.26 -6.54
N VAL A 103 -5.93 -2.98 -5.34
CA VAL A 103 -6.60 -2.09 -4.39
C VAL A 103 -6.67 -0.66 -4.88
N VAL A 104 -5.58 -0.12 -5.45
CA VAL A 104 -5.56 1.21 -6.06
C VAL A 104 -6.52 1.29 -7.25
N GLY A 105 -6.55 0.26 -8.10
CA GLY A 105 -7.44 0.17 -9.26
C GLY A 105 -8.94 0.18 -8.92
N MET A 106 -9.33 -0.13 -7.68
CA MET A 106 -10.73 -0.02 -7.21
C MET A 106 -11.15 1.41 -6.84
N GLY A 107 -10.24 2.37 -6.73
CA GLY A 107 -10.56 3.77 -6.39
C GLY A 107 -11.34 4.51 -7.48
N ASP A 108 -11.91 5.66 -7.11
CA ASP A 108 -12.32 6.68 -8.10
C ASP A 108 -11.08 7.29 -8.77
N ASP A 109 -11.26 8.05 -9.85
CA ASP A 109 -10.13 8.52 -10.68
C ASP A 109 -9.12 9.37 -9.88
N LYS A 110 -9.61 10.21 -8.97
CA LYS A 110 -8.76 11.05 -8.12
C LYS A 110 -7.97 10.22 -7.11
N THR A 111 -8.63 9.25 -6.48
CA THR A 111 -8.04 8.35 -5.50
C THR A 111 -7.09 7.34 -6.15
N ARG A 112 -7.37 6.91 -7.39
CA ARG A 112 -6.47 6.10 -8.21
C ARG A 112 -5.18 6.84 -8.49
N LEU A 113 -5.26 8.07 -9.02
CA LEU A 113 -4.08 8.86 -9.31
C LEU A 113 -3.24 9.07 -8.05
N TRP A 114 -3.88 9.46 -6.95
CA TRP A 114 -3.18 9.64 -5.68
C TRP A 114 -2.57 8.33 -5.15
N GLY A 115 -3.31 7.23 -5.24
CA GLY A 115 -2.88 5.91 -4.80
C GLY A 115 -1.69 5.39 -5.60
N VAL A 116 -1.60 5.70 -6.90
CA VAL A 116 -0.40 5.41 -7.71
C VAL A 116 0.78 6.23 -7.18
N THR A 117 0.59 7.53 -6.94
CA THR A 117 1.65 8.42 -6.43
C THR A 117 2.17 7.96 -5.07
N THR A 118 1.31 7.58 -4.11
CA THR A 118 1.75 7.06 -2.81
C THR A 118 2.43 5.70 -2.95
N SER A 119 1.90 4.84 -3.82
CA SER A 119 2.51 3.53 -4.10
C SER A 119 3.93 3.66 -4.66
N MET A 120 4.29 4.77 -5.31
CA MET A 120 5.68 5.03 -5.72
C MET A 120 6.67 5.00 -4.57
N PHE A 121 6.24 5.38 -3.37
CA PHE A 121 7.10 5.40 -2.20
C PHE A 121 6.89 4.17 -1.32
N GLU A 122 5.64 3.73 -1.15
CA GLU A 122 5.31 2.58 -0.32
C GLU A 122 5.83 1.26 -0.92
N VAL A 123 5.51 0.97 -2.19
CA VAL A 123 5.94 -0.27 -2.86
C VAL A 123 7.45 -0.32 -2.93
N THR A 124 8.08 0.73 -3.47
CA THR A 124 9.54 0.85 -3.56
C THR A 124 10.19 0.68 -2.18
N GLY A 125 9.62 1.31 -1.16
CA GLY A 125 10.09 1.19 0.21
C GLY A 125 10.06 -0.25 0.73
N PHE A 126 8.98 -1.00 0.48
CA PHE A 126 8.86 -2.41 0.86
C PHE A 126 9.79 -3.32 0.06
N ILE A 127 9.93 -3.09 -1.25
CA ILE A 127 10.86 -3.87 -2.09
C ILE A 127 12.30 -3.66 -1.63
N ILE A 128 12.69 -2.41 -1.34
CA ILE A 128 13.98 -2.10 -0.72
C ILE A 128 14.11 -2.82 0.62
N SER A 129 13.10 -2.80 1.50
CA SER A 129 13.16 -3.54 2.78
C SER A 129 13.44 -5.03 2.55
N ILE A 130 12.71 -5.68 1.63
CA ILE A 130 12.91 -7.10 1.29
C ILE A 130 14.34 -7.33 0.80
N CYS A 131 14.81 -6.52 -0.15
CA CYS A 131 16.14 -6.67 -0.71
C CYS A 131 17.23 -6.44 0.34
N LEU A 132 17.10 -5.46 1.22
CA LEU A 132 18.07 -5.27 2.31
C LEU A 132 18.06 -6.46 3.26
N GLY A 133 16.87 -7.00 3.57
CA GLY A 133 16.69 -8.19 4.38
C GLY A 133 17.40 -9.41 3.79
N SER A 134 17.21 -9.68 2.50
CA SER A 134 17.82 -10.82 1.81
C SER A 134 19.35 -10.79 1.76
N TRP A 135 19.96 -9.61 1.93
CA TRP A 135 21.42 -9.43 2.01
C TRP A 135 21.91 -9.19 3.45
N GLY A 136 21.03 -9.16 4.46
CA GLY A 136 21.39 -8.82 5.84
C GLY A 136 21.96 -7.41 6.01
N ALA A 137 21.65 -6.48 5.10
CA ALA A 137 22.28 -5.17 5.00
C ALA A 137 21.64 -4.13 5.93
N LEU A 138 21.71 -4.36 7.26
CA LEU A 138 21.12 -3.51 8.29
C LEU A 138 21.67 -2.06 8.26
N ASN A 139 22.94 -1.88 7.89
CA ASN A 139 23.58 -0.57 7.78
C ASN A 139 22.94 0.35 6.73
N LEU A 140 22.16 -0.21 5.80
CA LEU A 140 21.46 0.53 4.74
C LEU A 140 19.96 0.66 5.00
N TRP A 141 19.46 0.20 6.16
CA TRP A 141 18.03 0.25 6.49
C TRP A 141 17.46 1.67 6.43
N TRP A 142 18.28 2.68 6.70
CA TRP A 142 17.86 4.08 6.64
C TRP A 142 17.24 4.47 5.28
N ILE A 143 17.62 3.79 4.18
CA ILE A 143 17.00 3.99 2.86
C ILE A 143 15.51 3.61 2.91
N SER A 144 15.19 2.46 3.50
CA SER A 144 13.79 2.06 3.71
C SER A 144 13.03 3.04 4.60
N ALA A 145 13.68 3.59 5.63
CA ALA A 145 13.07 4.59 6.51
C ALA A 145 12.81 5.92 5.79
N LEU A 146 13.69 6.32 4.87
CA LEU A 146 13.48 7.48 4.01
C LEU A 146 12.24 7.31 3.14
N PHE A 147 12.06 6.14 2.50
CA PHE A 147 10.85 5.86 1.71
C PHE A 147 9.58 5.82 2.55
N LEU A 148 9.64 5.34 3.78
CA LEU A 148 8.52 5.42 4.73
C LEU A 148 8.13 6.89 5.02
N ILE A 149 9.12 7.76 5.27
CA ILE A 149 8.89 9.19 5.51
C ILE A 149 8.31 9.88 4.26
N LEU A 150 8.88 9.61 3.09
CA LEU A 150 8.39 10.15 1.83
C LEU A 150 6.96 9.68 1.54
N ASN A 151 6.64 8.41 1.78
CA ASN A 151 5.28 7.91 1.67
C ASN A 151 4.34 8.67 2.60
N ALA A 152 4.71 8.85 3.88
CA ALA A 152 3.90 9.58 4.84
C ALA A 152 3.68 11.05 4.43
N LEU A 153 4.72 11.73 3.93
CA LEU A 153 4.62 13.12 3.46
C LEU A 153 3.63 13.26 2.31
N ILE A 154 3.75 12.38 1.31
CA ILE A 154 2.89 12.38 0.14
C ILE A 154 1.50 11.95 0.54
N GLU A 155 1.32 10.82 1.20
CA GLU A 155 -0.01 10.31 1.56
C GLU A 155 -0.80 11.31 2.41
N ALA A 156 -0.18 11.92 3.43
CA ALA A 156 -0.81 12.98 4.23
C ALA A 156 -1.21 14.21 3.40
N GLY A 157 -0.49 14.52 2.32
CA GLY A 157 -0.84 15.58 1.39
C GLY A 157 -2.21 15.38 0.72
N GLY A 158 -2.68 14.13 0.65
CA GLY A 158 -3.97 13.76 0.06
C GLY A 158 -5.12 14.45 0.79
N VAL A 159 -4.96 14.68 2.09
CA VAL A 159 -5.91 15.39 2.93
C VAL A 159 -6.13 16.83 2.45
N LEU A 160 -5.06 17.52 2.04
CA LEU A 160 -5.09 18.92 1.63
C LEU A 160 -5.81 19.10 0.30
N ILE A 161 -5.62 18.15 -0.61
CA ILE A 161 -6.28 18.15 -1.92
C ILE A 161 -7.65 17.46 -1.90
N GLY A 162 -8.13 17.01 -0.74
CA GLY A 162 -9.43 16.37 -0.58
C GLY A 162 -9.54 14.98 -1.19
N VAL A 163 -8.44 14.23 -1.24
CA VAL A 163 -8.46 12.77 -1.42
C VAL A 163 -8.94 12.17 -0.11
N ARG A 164 -9.99 11.34 -0.14
CA ARG A 164 -10.56 10.74 1.08
C ARG A 164 -9.70 9.61 1.65
N GLY A 165 -8.45 9.50 1.21
CA GLY A 165 -7.42 8.56 1.68
C GLY A 165 -7.67 7.09 1.39
N VAL A 166 -8.93 6.69 1.19
CA VAL A 166 -9.28 5.29 1.18
C VAL A 166 -10.44 5.05 0.20
N PRO A 167 -10.22 4.30 -0.90
CA PRO A 167 -11.30 3.65 -1.63
C PRO A 167 -12.12 2.84 -0.61
N GLY A 168 -13.29 3.36 -0.24
CA GLY A 168 -14.18 2.72 0.73
C GLY A 168 -14.38 3.44 2.07
N ALA A 169 -13.86 4.64 2.31
CA ALA A 169 -14.23 5.43 3.50
C ALA A 169 -15.76 5.61 3.63
N GLN A 170 -16.40 5.98 2.52
CA GLN A 170 -17.84 6.13 2.41
C GLN A 170 -18.54 4.76 2.37
N ALA A 171 -17.95 3.78 1.70
CA ALA A 171 -18.45 2.41 1.67
C ALA A 171 -18.47 1.74 3.06
N VAL A 172 -17.52 2.06 3.95
CA VAL A 172 -17.50 1.63 5.35
C VAL A 172 -18.64 2.29 6.12
N LYS A 173 -18.83 3.60 5.95
CA LYS A 173 -19.93 4.34 6.58
C LYS A 173 -21.30 3.79 6.14
N ASN A 174 -21.42 3.44 4.86
CA ASN A 174 -22.66 2.96 4.24
C ASN A 174 -22.82 1.43 4.24
N LYS A 175 -21.80 0.67 4.69
CA LYS A 175 -21.73 -0.80 4.61
C LYS A 175 -22.02 -1.35 3.20
N GLU A 176 -21.40 -0.76 2.18
CA GLU A 176 -21.55 -1.14 0.76
C GLU A 176 -20.76 -2.42 0.43
N TYR A 177 -21.16 -3.55 1.00
CA TYR A 177 -20.60 -4.86 0.66
C TYR A 177 -21.00 -5.28 -0.76
N ILE A 178 -20.08 -5.96 -1.46
CA ILE A 178 -20.39 -6.63 -2.74
C ILE A 178 -20.95 -8.02 -2.41
N GLU A 179 -22.17 -8.30 -2.88
CA GLU A 179 -22.89 -9.58 -2.70
C GLU A 179 -22.33 -10.76 -3.50
#